data_AF-A0A2K8XMG6-F1
#
_entry.id   AF-A0A2K8XMG6-F1
#
_cell.length_a   1.000
_cell.length_b   1.000
_cell.length_c   1.000
_cell.angle_alpha   90.00
_cell.angle_beta   90.00
_cell.angle_gamma   90.00
#
_symmetry.space_group_name_H-M   'P 1'
#
loop_
_entity.id
_entity.type
_entity.pdbx_description
1 polymer ?
#
loop_
_entity_poly.entity_id
_entity_poly.type
_entity_poly.pdbx_seq_one_letter_code
_entity_poly.pdbx_strand_id
1 'polypeptide(L)'
;MKKVLNLAIVFTLTTFFVSCSNNENEVTTGNLTVDFIGLEELGSDFVYEGWLIVNGSPVSTGTFTSITFPQTYTVGISDLQTATKFVLSIEPAIDSDPAPAATKILAGDFLENSASVNSDNIVVDANGAIKTLGASWGKYILATPTDDDNTNEASGIWFLDNSSSPTIAGLGLPTLTAGWKYEGWVVLGGTPVSTGTFTSAEEADNNATTSPFKGTKGNGPGYPGEDYLMGSVAEIDFPTDLKGATVVISVEPSPDNSVAPFTLKPLAHMVPADAINHTVIDMEAGPIAILSGTVTR
;
A
#
# COMPACT_ATOMS: atom_id res chain seq x y z
N MET A 1 66.99 20.28 -86.08
CA MET A 1 66.01 21.28 -85.62
C MET A 1 64.78 20.56 -85.07
N LYS A 2 64.49 20.83 -83.80
CA LYS A 2 63.24 20.72 -83.03
C LYS A 2 62.30 19.51 -83.28
N LYS A 3 62.40 18.52 -82.37
CA LYS A 3 61.33 17.60 -81.99
C LYS A 3 60.32 18.35 -81.11
N VAL A 4 59.01 18.12 -81.32
CA VAL A 4 57.96 18.64 -80.44
C VAL A 4 57.29 17.44 -79.77
N LEU A 5 57.42 17.38 -78.45
CA LEU A 5 56.87 16.36 -77.56
C LEU A 5 55.62 17.00 -76.91
N ASN A 6 54.44 16.43 -77.16
CA ASN A 6 53.20 16.87 -76.52
C ASN A 6 53.07 16.20 -75.15
N LEU A 7 53.08 17.04 -74.11
CA LEU A 7 52.88 16.70 -72.71
C LEU A 7 51.38 16.81 -72.41
N ALA A 8 50.70 15.69 -72.13
CA ALA A 8 49.36 15.69 -71.55
C ALA A 8 49.49 15.31 -70.06
N ILE A 9 49.17 16.27 -69.20
CA ILE A 9 49.23 16.18 -67.74
C ILE A 9 48.02 15.36 -67.26
N VAL A 10 48.28 14.23 -66.61
CA VAL A 10 47.27 13.45 -65.88
C VAL A 10 47.13 14.05 -64.48
N PHE A 11 45.97 14.62 -64.17
CA PHE A 11 45.60 15.09 -62.84
C PHE A 11 45.13 13.89 -62.02
N THR A 12 45.95 13.41 -61.08
CA THR A 12 45.54 12.40 -60.09
C THR A 12 44.74 13.07 -58.98
N LEU A 13 43.42 12.83 -58.99
CA LEU A 13 42.51 13.25 -57.93
C LEU A 13 42.70 12.32 -56.73
N THR A 14 43.37 12.81 -55.69
CA THR A 14 43.49 12.14 -54.40
C THR A 14 42.23 12.39 -53.60
N THR A 15 41.32 11.43 -53.60
CA THR A 15 40.16 11.42 -52.69
C THR A 15 40.64 11.06 -51.30
N PHE A 16 40.73 12.05 -50.41
CA PHE A 16 40.81 11.80 -48.97
C PHE A 16 39.47 11.23 -48.51
N PHE A 17 39.48 9.97 -48.06
CA PHE A 17 38.41 9.47 -47.20
C PHE A 17 38.54 10.18 -45.87
N VAL A 18 37.65 11.15 -45.61
CA VAL A 18 37.40 11.64 -44.25
C VAL A 18 36.70 10.50 -43.53
N SER A 19 37.47 9.73 -42.75
CA SER A 19 36.90 8.93 -41.67
C SER A 19 36.39 9.95 -40.64
N CYS A 20 35.08 10.16 -40.61
CA CYS A 20 34.45 10.65 -39.40
C CYS A 20 34.73 9.60 -38.33
N SER A 21 35.59 9.93 -37.37
CA SER A 21 35.57 9.26 -36.09
C SER A 21 34.17 9.47 -35.52
N ASN A 22 33.40 8.39 -35.38
CA ASN A 22 32.15 8.42 -34.63
C ASN A 22 32.47 9.02 -33.26
N ASN A 23 31.91 10.18 -32.94
CA ASN A 23 32.01 10.73 -31.61
C ASN A 23 31.14 9.86 -30.71
N GLU A 24 31.79 8.89 -30.08
CA GLU A 24 31.23 8.08 -29.01
C GLU A 24 30.99 8.96 -27.78
N ASN A 25 29.72 9.14 -27.44
CA ASN A 25 29.13 9.26 -26.09
C ASN A 25 27.69 9.76 -26.25
N GLU A 26 26.81 8.99 -26.90
CA GLU A 26 25.38 9.24 -26.76
C GLU A 26 24.98 8.96 -25.31
N VAL A 27 24.24 9.89 -24.69
CA VAL A 27 23.72 9.70 -23.34
C VAL A 27 22.72 8.55 -23.39
N THR A 28 23.07 7.40 -22.79
CA THR A 28 22.21 6.21 -22.77
C THR A 28 21.39 6.06 -21.49
N THR A 29 21.70 6.85 -20.47
CA THR A 29 21.07 6.77 -19.15
C THR A 29 20.63 8.15 -18.64
N GLY A 30 19.63 8.16 -17.77
CA GLY A 30 19.15 9.34 -17.06
C GLY A 30 18.97 9.07 -15.57
N ASN A 31 18.76 10.13 -14.80
CA ASN A 31 18.59 10.05 -13.35
C ASN A 31 17.10 10.14 -13.00
N LEU A 32 16.57 9.10 -12.36
CA LEU A 32 15.25 9.13 -11.73
C LEU A 32 15.44 9.41 -10.24
N THR A 33 14.89 10.52 -9.74
CA THR A 33 14.93 10.85 -8.31
C THR A 33 13.57 10.66 -7.69
N VAL A 34 13.52 9.95 -6.56
CA VAL A 34 12.30 9.70 -5.79
C VAL A 34 12.41 10.35 -4.41
N ASP A 35 11.31 10.94 -3.96
CA ASP A 35 11.20 11.55 -2.64
C ASP A 35 9.84 11.21 -2.04
N PHE A 36 9.80 10.20 -1.16
CA PHE A 36 8.56 9.63 -0.62
C PHE A 36 8.41 9.92 0.87
N ILE A 37 7.15 9.99 1.31
CA ILE A 37 6.75 10.29 2.68
C ILE A 37 5.80 9.20 3.18
N GLY A 38 6.08 8.67 4.37
CA GLY A 38 5.20 7.74 5.09
C GLY A 38 5.42 6.25 4.82
N LEU A 39 6.38 5.89 3.96
CA LEU A 39 6.82 4.50 3.82
C LEU A 39 7.45 4.01 5.13
N GLU A 40 7.22 2.74 5.45
CA GLU A 40 7.85 2.08 6.59
C GLU A 40 8.94 1.12 6.13
N GLU A 41 9.83 0.74 7.04
CA GLU A 41 10.82 -0.31 6.74
C GLU A 41 10.10 -1.65 6.61
N LEU A 42 10.36 -2.35 5.51
CA LEU A 42 9.83 -3.68 5.28
C LEU A 42 10.69 -4.74 6.00
N GLY A 43 10.09 -5.88 6.31
CA GLY A 43 10.84 -7.05 6.77
C GLY A 43 11.83 -7.56 5.72
N SER A 44 12.78 -8.40 6.13
CA SER A 44 13.86 -8.91 5.26
C SER A 44 13.39 -9.70 4.03
N ASP A 45 12.14 -10.15 4.04
CA ASP A 45 11.56 -10.96 2.98
C ASP A 45 10.96 -10.11 1.85
N PHE A 46 10.92 -8.77 2.00
CA PHE A 46 10.31 -7.85 1.04
C PHE A 46 11.19 -6.62 0.76
N VAL A 47 11.02 -6.05 -0.43
CA VAL A 47 11.68 -4.83 -0.89
C VAL A 47 10.67 -3.93 -1.59
N TYR A 48 10.98 -2.64 -1.71
CA TYR A 48 10.27 -1.78 -2.64
C TYR A 48 10.88 -1.89 -4.03
N GLU A 49 10.05 -1.86 -5.07
CA GLU A 49 10.48 -1.77 -6.46
C GLU A 49 9.75 -0.66 -7.20
N GLY A 50 10.52 0.21 -7.86
CA GLY A 50 9.98 1.29 -8.68
C GLY A 50 9.84 0.88 -10.15
N TRP A 51 8.77 1.31 -10.79
CA TRP A 51 8.44 0.95 -12.17
C TRP A 51 8.08 2.18 -13.00
N LEU A 52 8.74 2.31 -14.14
CA LEU A 52 8.31 3.22 -15.20
C LEU A 52 7.31 2.51 -16.11
N ILE A 53 6.17 3.13 -16.38
CA ILE A 53 5.21 2.59 -17.35
C ILE A 53 5.56 3.15 -18.73
N VAL A 54 6.24 2.33 -19.53
CA VAL A 54 6.74 2.66 -20.87
C VAL A 54 5.88 1.97 -21.91
N ASN A 55 5.19 2.75 -22.74
CA ASN A 55 4.25 2.22 -23.75
C ASN A 55 3.19 1.26 -23.17
N GLY A 56 2.79 1.49 -21.91
CA GLY A 56 1.83 0.65 -21.19
C GLY A 56 2.43 -0.58 -20.50
N SER A 57 3.74 -0.83 -20.62
CA SER A 57 4.42 -1.94 -19.95
C SER A 57 5.31 -1.45 -18.80
N PRO A 58 5.36 -2.16 -17.68
CA PRO A 58 6.25 -1.81 -16.56
C PRO A 58 7.71 -2.11 -16.90
N VAL A 59 8.60 -1.19 -16.56
CA VAL A 59 10.06 -1.32 -16.66
C VAL A 59 10.63 -1.00 -15.28
N SER A 60 11.33 -1.96 -14.69
CA SER A 60 11.95 -1.81 -13.36
C SER A 60 13.00 -0.69 -13.35
N THR A 61 13.04 0.03 -12.23
CA THR A 61 14.03 1.06 -11.92
C THR A 61 15.04 0.60 -10.86
N GLY A 62 14.93 -0.66 -10.43
CA GLY A 62 15.66 -1.24 -9.32
C GLY A 62 14.85 -1.31 -8.02
N THR A 63 15.41 -2.02 -7.04
CA THR A 63 14.81 -2.26 -5.74
C THR A 63 15.52 -1.48 -4.63
N PHE A 64 14.82 -1.20 -3.54
CA PHE A 64 15.39 -0.57 -2.35
C PHE A 64 14.66 -0.98 -1.06
N THR A 65 15.39 -0.88 0.06
CA THR A 65 14.86 -1.09 1.42
C THR A 65 14.95 0.16 2.28
N SER A 66 15.88 1.07 1.97
CA SER A 66 16.03 2.33 2.68
C SER A 66 14.80 3.22 2.47
N ILE A 67 14.25 3.74 3.56
CA ILE A 67 13.18 4.75 3.54
C ILE A 67 13.71 6.18 3.76
N THR A 68 15.02 6.39 3.64
CA THR A 68 15.62 7.73 3.69
C THR A 68 15.61 8.36 2.31
N PHE A 69 14.93 9.50 2.15
CA PHE A 69 14.75 10.20 0.87
C PHE A 69 15.36 11.62 0.89
N PRO A 70 15.72 12.20 -0.27
CA PRO A 70 15.55 11.67 -1.63
C PRO A 70 16.57 10.58 -2.02
N GLN A 71 16.22 9.75 -2.99
CA GLN A 71 17.09 8.73 -3.58
C GLN A 71 17.14 8.87 -5.10
N THR A 72 18.26 8.56 -5.73
CA THR A 72 18.46 8.70 -7.19
C THR A 72 18.92 7.40 -7.81
N TYR A 73 18.29 7.02 -8.91
CA TYR A 73 18.52 5.79 -9.67
C TYR A 73 18.92 6.11 -11.11
N THR A 74 19.90 5.38 -11.64
CA THR A 74 20.28 5.47 -13.06
C THR A 74 19.45 4.49 -13.87
N VAL A 75 18.68 5.00 -14.84
CA VAL A 75 17.80 4.20 -15.70
C VAL A 75 18.06 4.49 -17.18
N GLY A 76 17.53 3.67 -18.08
CA GLY A 76 17.65 3.90 -19.53
C GLY A 76 16.99 5.21 -19.96
N ILE A 77 17.70 6.06 -20.71
CA ILE A 77 17.19 7.38 -21.09
C ILE A 77 15.91 7.30 -21.95
N SER A 78 15.80 6.27 -22.79
CA SER A 78 14.64 6.03 -23.65
C SER A 78 13.39 5.70 -22.82
N ASP A 79 13.56 4.89 -21.80
CA ASP A 79 12.48 4.49 -20.89
C ASP A 79 12.04 5.69 -20.07
N LEU A 80 13.00 6.46 -19.54
CA LEU A 80 12.75 7.65 -18.75
C LEU A 80 11.96 8.72 -19.52
N GLN A 81 12.31 8.96 -20.78
CA GLN A 81 11.62 9.93 -21.64
C GLN A 81 10.24 9.45 -22.13
N THR A 82 10.08 8.13 -22.32
CA THR A 82 8.84 7.54 -22.83
C THR A 82 7.83 7.24 -21.72
N ALA A 83 8.30 7.11 -20.47
CA ALA A 83 7.46 6.78 -19.34
C ALA A 83 6.29 7.78 -19.19
N THR A 84 5.08 7.24 -19.03
CA THR A 84 3.86 8.02 -18.82
C THR A 84 3.45 8.05 -17.35
N LYS A 85 3.89 7.07 -16.56
CA LYS A 85 3.53 6.88 -15.15
C LYS A 85 4.67 6.27 -14.38
N PHE A 86 4.75 6.59 -13.10
CA PHE A 86 5.55 5.85 -12.12
C PHE A 86 4.62 5.03 -11.21
N VAL A 87 5.04 3.82 -10.86
CA VAL A 87 4.39 2.94 -9.89
C VAL A 87 5.44 2.43 -8.91
N LEU A 88 5.09 2.37 -7.62
CA LEU A 88 5.86 1.68 -6.59
C LEU A 88 5.09 0.45 -6.12
N SER A 89 5.76 -0.68 -5.95
CA SER A 89 5.20 -1.89 -5.35
C SER A 89 6.08 -2.42 -4.22
N ILE A 90 5.47 -3.26 -3.38
CA ILE A 90 6.15 -4.12 -2.41
C ILE A 90 6.32 -5.49 -3.09
N GLU A 91 7.56 -5.93 -3.24
CA GLU A 91 7.95 -7.16 -3.92
C GLU A 91 8.64 -8.13 -2.96
N PRO A 92 8.51 -9.46 -3.14
CA PRO A 92 9.37 -10.41 -2.46
C PRO A 92 10.86 -10.10 -2.71
N ALA A 93 11.69 -10.19 -1.68
CA ALA A 93 13.13 -9.97 -1.82
C ALA A 93 13.80 -10.99 -2.76
N ILE A 94 13.18 -12.17 -2.89
CA ILE A 94 13.54 -13.21 -3.86
C ILE A 94 12.34 -13.41 -4.80
N ASP A 95 12.34 -12.66 -5.89
CA ASP A 95 11.30 -12.73 -6.92
C ASP A 95 11.84 -13.30 -8.24
N SER A 96 11.05 -14.15 -8.87
CA SER A 96 11.31 -14.72 -10.19
C SER A 96 10.31 -14.26 -11.25
N ASP A 97 9.21 -13.62 -10.85
CA ASP A 97 8.27 -12.97 -11.75
C ASP A 97 8.83 -11.59 -12.13
N PRO A 98 9.06 -11.30 -13.41
CA PRO A 98 9.52 -9.97 -13.82
C PRO A 98 8.39 -8.91 -13.81
N ALA A 99 7.13 -9.28 -13.56
CA ALA A 99 6.02 -8.35 -13.47
C ALA A 99 5.85 -7.80 -12.04
N PRO A 100 5.38 -6.55 -11.87
CA PRO A 100 5.13 -5.99 -10.53
C PRO A 100 4.05 -6.79 -9.78
N ALA A 101 4.32 -7.15 -8.52
CA ALA A 101 3.34 -7.75 -7.61
C ALA A 101 2.07 -6.91 -7.49
N ALA A 102 0.99 -7.56 -7.06
CA ALA A 102 -0.30 -6.91 -6.90
C ALA A 102 -0.27 -5.75 -5.89
N THR A 103 0.58 -5.83 -4.87
CA THR A 103 0.87 -4.88 -3.78
C THR A 103 1.51 -3.57 -4.26
N LYS A 104 0.83 -2.86 -5.16
CA LYS A 104 1.21 -1.51 -5.62
C LYS A 104 0.74 -0.49 -4.60
N ILE A 105 1.63 0.41 -4.19
CA ILE A 105 1.43 1.30 -3.03
C ILE A 105 1.47 2.79 -3.36
N LEU A 106 2.21 3.20 -4.39
CA LEU A 106 2.21 4.58 -4.89
C LEU A 106 2.08 4.58 -6.41
N ALA A 107 1.30 5.51 -6.96
CA ALA A 107 1.35 5.76 -8.40
C ALA A 107 1.07 7.23 -8.72
N GLY A 108 1.55 7.67 -9.88
CA GLY A 108 1.29 9.00 -10.42
C GLY A 108 1.73 9.12 -11.88
N ASP A 109 0.95 9.84 -12.67
CA ASP A 109 1.29 10.14 -14.06
C ASP A 109 2.37 11.23 -14.13
N PHE A 110 3.29 11.11 -15.08
CA PHE A 110 4.27 12.15 -15.36
C PHE A 110 3.59 13.33 -16.05
N LEU A 111 3.74 14.51 -15.45
CA LEU A 111 3.47 15.80 -16.05
C LEU A 111 4.82 16.48 -16.29
N GLU A 112 5.21 16.58 -17.57
CA GLU A 112 6.56 16.99 -17.97
C GLU A 112 7.64 16.12 -17.31
N ASN A 113 8.45 16.66 -16.40
CA ASN A 113 9.56 15.94 -15.77
C ASN A 113 9.26 15.47 -14.35
N SER A 114 8.02 15.63 -13.86
CA SER A 114 7.67 15.23 -12.50
C SER A 114 6.35 14.46 -12.44
N ALA A 115 6.26 13.50 -11.53
CA ALA A 115 5.02 12.85 -11.13
C ALA A 115 4.79 13.07 -9.64
N SER A 116 3.60 13.56 -9.27
CA SER A 116 3.12 13.49 -7.89
C SER A 116 2.51 12.11 -7.70
N VAL A 117 3.07 11.32 -6.78
CA VAL A 117 2.61 9.95 -6.52
C VAL A 117 1.89 9.89 -5.18
N ASN A 118 0.86 9.07 -5.08
CA ASN A 118 0.18 8.80 -3.81
C ASN A 118 -0.49 7.42 -3.80
N SER A 119 -0.91 6.97 -2.62
CA SER A 119 -1.56 5.67 -2.42
C SER A 119 -3.00 5.62 -2.93
N ASP A 120 -3.77 6.70 -2.82
CA ASP A 120 -5.15 6.74 -3.33
C ASP A 120 -5.22 6.49 -4.84
N ASN A 121 -4.17 6.86 -5.59
CA ASN A 121 -4.08 6.63 -7.03
C ASN A 121 -3.96 5.13 -7.43
N ILE A 122 -3.66 4.22 -6.50
CA ILE A 122 -3.35 2.82 -6.85
C ILE A 122 -3.85 1.76 -5.86
N VAL A 123 -3.97 2.09 -4.57
CA VAL A 123 -4.47 1.21 -3.52
C VAL A 123 -6.01 1.19 -3.52
N VAL A 124 -6.64 2.31 -3.87
CA VAL A 124 -8.10 2.45 -3.96
C VAL A 124 -8.58 2.12 -5.38
N ASP A 125 -9.62 1.29 -5.50
CA ASP A 125 -10.28 1.05 -6.77
C ASP A 125 -10.99 2.33 -7.24
N ALA A 126 -10.56 2.83 -8.40
CA ALA A 126 -11.10 4.02 -9.04
C ALA A 126 -12.61 3.93 -9.33
N ASN A 127 -13.21 2.73 -9.34
CA ASN A 127 -14.64 2.50 -9.58
C ASN A 127 -15.48 2.51 -8.30
N GLY A 128 -14.87 2.41 -7.12
CA GLY A 128 -15.57 2.38 -5.82
C GLY A 128 -16.32 3.68 -5.50
N ALA A 129 -17.33 3.63 -4.62
CA ALA A 129 -18.11 4.82 -4.26
C ALA A 129 -17.29 5.85 -3.46
N ILE A 130 -16.48 5.36 -2.52
CA ILE A 130 -15.51 6.16 -1.76
C ILE A 130 -14.20 6.16 -2.54
N LYS A 131 -13.64 7.35 -2.78
CA LYS A 131 -12.53 7.56 -3.73
C LYS A 131 -11.16 7.72 -3.08
N THR A 132 -11.10 7.88 -1.77
CA THR A 132 -9.86 8.05 -1.02
C THR A 132 -9.97 7.34 0.32
N LEU A 133 -8.85 6.87 0.85
CA LEU A 133 -8.79 6.33 2.20
C LEU A 133 -9.18 7.38 3.25
N GLY A 134 -8.87 8.65 3.00
CA GLY A 134 -9.23 9.77 3.88
C GLY A 134 -10.73 10.13 3.91
N ALA A 135 -11.53 9.57 2.99
CA ALA A 135 -12.99 9.71 2.99
C ALA A 135 -13.69 8.54 3.72
N SER A 136 -12.90 7.64 4.32
CA SER A 136 -13.41 6.57 5.16
C SER A 136 -14.12 7.11 6.41
N TRP A 137 -15.10 6.36 6.89
CA TRP A 137 -15.74 6.61 8.19
C TRP A 137 -16.00 5.27 8.89
N GLY A 138 -16.07 5.29 10.21
CA GLY A 138 -16.28 4.08 11.00
C GLY A 138 -17.15 4.30 12.21
N LYS A 139 -17.79 3.22 12.62
CA LYS A 139 -18.62 3.06 13.81
C LYS A 139 -18.41 1.66 14.34
N TYR A 140 -18.52 1.51 15.65
CA TYR A 140 -18.48 0.21 16.30
C TYR A 140 -19.31 0.20 17.57
N ILE A 141 -19.55 -1.00 18.09
CA ILE A 141 -20.09 -1.24 19.44
C ILE A 141 -19.12 -2.10 20.25
N LEU A 142 -19.23 -2.04 21.57
CA LEU A 142 -18.66 -3.06 22.45
C LEU A 142 -19.74 -4.11 22.78
N ALA A 143 -19.49 -5.37 22.46
CA ALA A 143 -20.38 -6.50 22.74
C ALA A 143 -19.62 -7.83 22.58
N THR A 144 -20.10 -8.89 23.23
CA THR A 144 -19.55 -10.26 23.18
C THR A 144 -20.58 -11.32 22.72
N PRO A 145 -21.16 -11.17 21.51
CA PRO A 145 -22.22 -12.04 20.99
C PRO A 145 -21.81 -13.51 20.77
N THR A 146 -20.54 -13.87 20.98
CA THR A 146 -20.05 -15.25 20.84
C THR A 146 -20.09 -16.07 22.15
N ASP A 147 -20.66 -15.55 23.22
CA ASP A 147 -21.02 -16.32 24.42
C ASP A 147 -22.43 -15.99 24.95
N ASP A 148 -22.75 -16.44 26.17
CA ASP A 148 -24.02 -16.14 26.86
C ASP A 148 -23.78 -15.25 28.12
N ASP A 149 -22.55 -14.79 28.37
CA ASP A 149 -22.14 -14.08 29.59
C ASP A 149 -22.17 -12.56 29.39
N ASN A 150 -23.27 -11.93 29.81
CA ASN A 150 -23.43 -10.49 29.68
C ASN A 150 -22.58 -9.63 30.64
N THR A 151 -21.68 -10.23 31.43
CA THR A 151 -20.79 -9.49 32.34
C THR A 151 -19.48 -9.06 31.68
N ASN A 152 -19.16 -9.59 30.50
CA ASN A 152 -17.89 -9.38 29.81
C ASN A 152 -17.99 -8.57 28.50
N GLU A 153 -19.16 -7.99 28.21
CA GLU A 153 -19.51 -7.31 26.94
C GLU A 153 -18.53 -6.20 26.48
N ALA A 154 -17.73 -5.65 27.40
CA ALA A 154 -16.69 -4.70 27.06
C ALA A 154 -15.43 -5.35 26.43
N SER A 155 -15.41 -6.68 26.30
CA SER A 155 -14.27 -7.47 25.80
C SER A 155 -14.38 -7.87 24.34
N GLY A 156 -15.40 -7.39 23.63
CA GLY A 156 -15.54 -7.59 22.19
C GLY A 156 -15.83 -6.28 21.49
N ILE A 157 -15.51 -6.23 20.21
CA ILE A 157 -15.70 -5.07 19.35
C ILE A 157 -16.26 -5.50 18.00
N TRP A 158 -17.32 -4.82 17.56
CA TRP A 158 -17.98 -5.12 16.28
C TRP A 158 -18.21 -3.86 15.48
N PHE A 159 -17.73 -3.84 14.24
CA PHE A 159 -17.81 -2.70 13.34
C PHE A 159 -19.17 -2.64 12.63
N LEU A 160 -20.21 -2.40 13.42
CA LEU A 160 -21.61 -2.33 13.00
C LEU A 160 -22.33 -1.13 13.60
N ASP A 161 -23.48 -0.76 13.01
CA ASP A 161 -24.38 0.26 13.53
C ASP A 161 -25.73 -0.39 13.86
N ASN A 162 -26.02 -0.48 15.16
CA ASN A 162 -27.26 -1.04 15.70
C ASN A 162 -28.28 0.04 16.13
N SER A 163 -28.09 1.30 15.72
CA SER A 163 -29.04 2.38 16.04
C SER A 163 -30.39 2.24 15.33
N SER A 164 -30.45 1.41 14.27
CA SER A 164 -31.67 1.07 13.54
C SER A 164 -31.87 -0.45 13.40
N SER A 165 -33.09 -0.85 13.03
CA SER A 165 -33.42 -2.24 12.68
C SER A 165 -33.81 -2.32 11.20
N PRO A 166 -33.16 -3.16 10.38
CA PRO A 166 -32.05 -4.04 10.74
C PRO A 166 -30.76 -3.28 11.08
N THR A 167 -29.86 -3.96 11.80
CA THR A 167 -28.45 -3.54 11.94
C THR A 167 -27.82 -3.39 10.56
N ILE A 168 -26.92 -2.42 10.41
CA ILE A 168 -26.18 -2.17 9.17
C ILE A 168 -24.67 -2.15 9.43
N ALA A 169 -23.88 -2.14 8.35
CA ALA A 169 -22.43 -2.03 8.43
C ALA A 169 -21.99 -0.73 9.14
N GLY A 170 -20.99 -0.84 10.00
CA GLY A 170 -20.44 0.29 10.74
C GLY A 170 -19.29 0.99 10.02
N LEU A 171 -18.79 0.45 8.91
CA LEU A 171 -17.67 1.03 8.16
C LEU A 171 -18.12 1.46 6.77
N GLY A 172 -17.71 2.66 6.38
CA GLY A 172 -17.67 3.09 4.99
C GLY A 172 -16.22 3.19 4.54
N LEU A 173 -15.78 2.23 3.73
CA LEU A 173 -14.41 2.12 3.24
C LEU A 173 -14.39 2.10 1.70
N PRO A 174 -13.33 2.64 1.06
CA PRO A 174 -13.15 2.42 -0.36
C PRO A 174 -12.89 0.95 -0.67
N THR A 175 -13.34 0.51 -1.85
CA THR A 175 -12.92 -0.79 -2.39
C THR A 175 -11.42 -0.73 -2.68
N LEU A 176 -10.68 -1.75 -2.23
CA LEU A 176 -9.23 -1.83 -2.45
C LEU A 176 -8.91 -2.56 -3.75
N THR A 177 -7.80 -2.19 -4.38
CA THR A 177 -7.25 -2.95 -5.51
C THR A 177 -6.65 -4.29 -5.03
N ALA A 178 -6.42 -5.20 -5.98
CA ALA A 178 -5.83 -6.50 -5.66
C ALA A 178 -4.48 -6.35 -4.95
N GLY A 179 -4.18 -7.25 -4.02
CA GLY A 179 -2.97 -7.19 -3.20
C GLY A 179 -3.17 -6.51 -1.85
N TRP A 180 -4.37 -6.04 -1.54
CA TRP A 180 -4.68 -5.34 -0.28
C TRP A 180 -5.93 -5.91 0.40
N LYS A 181 -5.95 -5.87 1.73
CA LYS A 181 -7.12 -6.14 2.58
C LYS A 181 -7.22 -5.07 3.67
N TYR A 182 -8.38 -4.97 4.32
CA TYR A 182 -8.47 -4.28 5.60
C TYR A 182 -8.20 -5.25 6.74
N GLU A 183 -7.73 -4.72 7.87
CA GLU A 183 -7.67 -5.43 9.13
C GLU A 183 -8.10 -4.50 10.28
N GLY A 184 -8.91 -5.04 11.18
CA GLY A 184 -9.27 -4.36 12.42
C GLY A 184 -8.30 -4.73 13.53
N TRP A 185 -8.02 -3.78 14.43
CA TRP A 185 -7.10 -3.96 15.55
C TRP A 185 -7.63 -3.31 16.81
N VAL A 186 -7.31 -3.92 17.95
CA VAL A 186 -7.35 -3.25 19.26
C VAL A 186 -5.95 -3.25 19.87
N VAL A 187 -5.49 -2.08 20.31
CA VAL A 187 -4.18 -1.88 20.93
C VAL A 187 -4.32 -1.92 22.44
N LEU A 188 -3.90 -3.03 23.03
CA LEU A 188 -3.98 -3.30 24.47
C LEU A 188 -2.59 -3.20 25.08
N GLY A 189 -2.37 -2.25 25.99
CA GLY A 189 -1.06 -2.07 26.63
C GLY A 189 0.09 -1.78 25.64
N GLY A 190 -0.22 -1.25 24.46
CA GLY A 190 0.73 -1.04 23.37
C GLY A 190 0.88 -2.22 22.39
N THR A 191 0.25 -3.36 22.67
CA THR A 191 0.24 -4.52 21.77
C THR A 191 -0.97 -4.45 20.85
N PRO A 192 -0.79 -4.38 19.51
CA PRO A 192 -1.90 -4.53 18.58
C PRO A 192 -2.37 -5.98 18.56
N VAL A 193 -3.68 -6.18 18.69
CA VAL A 193 -4.35 -7.48 18.59
C VAL A 193 -5.36 -7.39 17.47
N SER A 194 -5.25 -8.29 16.49
CA SER A 194 -6.13 -8.34 15.33
C SER A 194 -7.56 -8.69 15.75
N THR A 195 -8.55 -8.09 15.10
CA THR A 195 -9.93 -8.60 15.06
C THR A 195 -10.09 -9.59 13.90
N GLY A 196 -9.36 -9.35 12.81
CA GLY A 196 -9.49 -10.12 11.59
C GLY A 196 -9.31 -9.32 10.32
N THR A 197 -8.90 -10.00 9.24
CA THR A 197 -8.80 -9.39 7.91
C THR A 197 -10.12 -9.49 7.15
N PHE A 198 -10.47 -8.46 6.38
CA PHE A 198 -11.69 -8.43 5.58
C PHE A 198 -11.52 -7.59 4.30
N THR A 199 -12.38 -7.84 3.31
CA THR A 199 -12.45 -7.05 2.07
C THR A 199 -13.78 -6.32 1.91
N SER A 200 -14.75 -6.60 2.77
CA SER A 200 -16.08 -6.00 2.77
C SER A 200 -16.45 -5.59 4.19
N ALA A 201 -17.00 -4.39 4.33
CA ALA A 201 -17.58 -3.90 5.59
C ALA A 201 -18.93 -4.56 5.93
N GLU A 202 -19.55 -5.24 4.95
CA GLU A 202 -20.88 -5.85 5.05
C GLU A 202 -20.82 -7.37 5.28
N GLU A 203 -19.64 -7.93 5.49
CA GLU A 203 -19.40 -9.35 5.72
C GLU A 203 -18.53 -9.57 6.96
N ALA A 204 -18.58 -10.77 7.54
CA ALA A 204 -17.67 -11.15 8.62
C ALA A 204 -16.22 -11.18 8.13
N ASP A 205 -15.27 -10.99 9.05
CA ASP A 205 -13.86 -11.15 8.74
C ASP A 205 -13.46 -12.61 8.49
N ASN A 206 -12.29 -12.79 7.89
CA ASN A 206 -11.82 -14.08 7.37
C ASN A 206 -11.62 -15.13 8.48
N ASN A 207 -11.37 -14.71 9.72
CA ASN A 207 -11.14 -15.54 10.89
C ASN A 207 -12.37 -15.70 11.80
N ALA A 208 -13.55 -15.15 11.46
CA ALA A 208 -14.75 -15.27 12.29
C ALA A 208 -15.08 -16.70 12.75
N THR A 209 -14.72 -17.71 11.94
CA THR A 209 -14.94 -19.14 12.26
C THR A 209 -13.75 -19.86 12.91
N THR A 210 -12.55 -19.26 12.85
CA THR A 210 -11.28 -19.89 13.24
C THR A 210 -10.54 -19.14 14.34
N SER A 211 -11.03 -17.96 14.76
CA SER A 211 -10.41 -17.16 15.80
C SER A 211 -10.19 -17.98 17.08
N PRO A 212 -9.02 -17.89 17.71
CA PRO A 212 -8.77 -18.51 19.00
C PRO A 212 -9.35 -17.71 20.17
N PHE A 213 -9.80 -16.47 19.94
CA PHE A 213 -10.23 -15.55 21.00
C PHE A 213 -11.73 -15.59 21.26
N LYS A 214 -12.53 -15.86 20.21
CA LYS A 214 -14.00 -15.92 20.31
C LYS A 214 -14.50 -16.94 21.32
N GLY A 215 -15.72 -16.70 21.80
CA GLY A 215 -16.48 -17.62 22.64
C GLY A 215 -16.99 -18.86 21.89
N THR A 216 -17.71 -19.71 22.63
CA THR A 216 -18.20 -21.02 22.14
C THR A 216 -19.55 -20.97 21.42
N LYS A 217 -20.20 -19.81 21.32
CA LYS A 217 -21.55 -19.64 20.76
C LYS A 217 -21.52 -18.91 19.42
N GLY A 218 -21.77 -19.62 18.32
CA GLY A 218 -21.82 -19.00 16.99
C GLY A 218 -20.51 -18.32 16.59
N ASN A 219 -20.54 -17.46 15.57
CA ASN A 219 -19.37 -16.75 15.04
C ASN A 219 -19.52 -15.21 15.13
N GLY A 220 -20.48 -14.75 15.93
CA GLY A 220 -20.83 -13.34 16.04
C GLY A 220 -21.62 -12.81 14.84
N PRO A 221 -21.80 -11.48 14.76
CA PRO A 221 -22.42 -10.77 13.64
C PRO A 221 -21.76 -11.06 12.28
N GLY A 222 -22.53 -10.88 11.20
CA GLY A 222 -22.04 -10.94 9.83
C GLY A 222 -21.29 -9.67 9.40
N TYR A 223 -20.54 -9.04 10.30
CA TYR A 223 -19.76 -7.82 10.10
C TYR A 223 -18.35 -8.03 10.69
N PRO A 224 -17.34 -7.25 10.29
CA PRO A 224 -16.01 -7.37 10.88
C PRO A 224 -16.04 -7.11 12.39
N GLY A 225 -15.27 -7.88 13.17
CA GLY A 225 -15.26 -7.75 14.62
C GLY A 225 -14.77 -9.01 15.32
N GLU A 226 -14.45 -8.86 16.61
CA GLU A 226 -13.89 -9.95 17.40
C GLU A 226 -14.37 -9.87 18.85
N ASP A 227 -14.53 -11.05 19.43
CA ASP A 227 -14.74 -11.23 20.85
C ASP A 227 -13.44 -11.72 21.48
N TYR A 228 -12.83 -10.91 22.34
CA TYR A 228 -11.66 -11.32 23.10
C TYR A 228 -12.10 -11.97 24.41
N LEU A 229 -12.52 -13.24 24.33
CA LEU A 229 -13.09 -14.00 25.46
C LEU A 229 -12.19 -15.15 25.95
N MET A 230 -11.36 -15.69 25.07
CA MET A 230 -10.56 -16.89 25.31
C MET A 230 -9.10 -16.69 24.93
N GLY A 231 -8.22 -17.47 25.57
CA GLY A 231 -6.80 -17.46 25.25
C GLY A 231 -6.08 -16.20 25.74
N SER A 232 -4.92 -15.95 25.14
CA SER A 232 -4.08 -14.81 25.47
C SER A 232 -3.18 -14.44 24.31
N VAL A 233 -2.70 -13.19 24.32
CA VAL A 233 -1.75 -12.67 23.33
C VAL A 233 -0.76 -11.76 24.05
N ALA A 234 0.54 -11.97 23.84
CA ALA A 234 1.61 -11.18 24.45
C ALA A 234 1.43 -10.91 25.96
N GLU A 235 1.11 -11.96 26.73
CA GLU A 235 0.86 -11.91 28.19
C GLU A 235 -0.43 -11.18 28.62
N ILE A 236 -1.32 -10.88 27.68
CA ILE A 236 -2.66 -10.34 27.94
C ILE A 236 -3.66 -11.48 27.90
N ASP A 237 -4.26 -11.82 29.03
CA ASP A 237 -5.29 -12.85 29.14
C ASP A 237 -6.68 -12.28 28.82
N PHE A 238 -7.51 -13.09 28.16
CA PHE A 238 -8.89 -12.75 27.86
C PHE A 238 -9.89 -13.48 28.79
N PRO A 239 -11.01 -12.82 29.16
CA PRO A 239 -11.50 -11.53 28.68
C PRO A 239 -10.80 -10.30 29.26
N THR A 240 -10.63 -9.26 28.43
CA THR A 240 -10.05 -7.95 28.82
C THR A 240 -10.98 -6.83 28.40
N ASP A 241 -11.23 -5.87 29.30
CA ASP A 241 -12.02 -4.66 29.01
C ASP A 241 -11.29 -3.76 27.99
N LEU A 242 -11.95 -3.50 26.86
CA LEU A 242 -11.39 -2.69 25.76
C LEU A 242 -11.56 -1.17 25.99
N LYS A 243 -12.22 -0.72 27.07
CA LYS A 243 -12.37 0.71 27.37
C LYS A 243 -11.01 1.35 27.64
N GLY A 244 -10.75 2.48 26.98
CA GLY A 244 -9.45 3.14 26.99
C GLY A 244 -8.41 2.53 26.03
N ALA A 245 -8.71 1.41 25.36
CA ALA A 245 -7.87 0.88 24.30
C ALA A 245 -7.98 1.72 23.02
N THR A 246 -7.00 1.62 22.12
CA THR A 246 -7.09 2.23 20.79
C THR A 246 -7.56 1.20 19.77
N VAL A 247 -8.62 1.50 19.03
CA VAL A 247 -9.11 0.71 17.90
C VAL A 247 -8.57 1.31 16.61
N VAL A 248 -8.17 0.48 15.66
CA VAL A 248 -7.61 0.92 14.37
C VAL A 248 -8.18 0.06 13.24
N ILE A 249 -8.47 0.70 12.10
CA ILE A 249 -8.61 0.00 10.81
C ILE A 249 -7.39 0.36 9.98
N SER A 250 -6.68 -0.65 9.49
CA SER A 250 -5.53 -0.51 8.59
C SER A 250 -5.80 -1.14 7.22
N VAL A 251 -4.98 -0.77 6.25
CA VAL A 251 -4.90 -1.41 4.92
C VAL A 251 -3.63 -2.24 4.89
N GLU A 252 -3.78 -3.56 4.85
CA GLU A 252 -2.71 -4.54 4.95
C GLU A 252 -2.34 -5.10 3.57
N PRO A 253 -1.04 -5.31 3.28
CA PRO A 253 -0.63 -6.05 2.09
C PRO A 253 -1.19 -7.49 2.15
N SER A 254 -1.42 -8.12 1.01
CA SER A 254 -1.92 -9.49 0.94
C SER A 254 -1.12 -10.29 -0.09
N PRO A 255 -0.32 -11.28 0.32
CA PRO A 255 -0.18 -11.80 1.70
C PRO A 255 0.52 -10.83 2.66
N ASP A 256 0.13 -10.87 3.93
CA ASP A 256 0.81 -10.18 5.04
C ASP A 256 1.57 -11.21 5.89
N ASN A 257 2.78 -10.84 6.33
CA ASN A 257 3.58 -11.61 7.27
C ASN A 257 3.94 -10.82 8.54
N SER A 258 3.43 -9.60 8.68
CA SER A 258 3.59 -8.76 9.86
C SER A 258 2.61 -9.20 10.97
N VAL A 259 3.02 -8.96 12.22
CA VAL A 259 2.12 -9.04 13.39
C VAL A 259 1.67 -7.66 13.87
N ALA A 260 2.14 -6.60 13.21
CA ALA A 260 1.84 -5.22 13.51
C ALA A 260 1.07 -4.57 12.34
N PRO A 261 0.13 -3.66 12.62
CA PRO A 261 -0.65 -2.99 11.57
C PRO A 261 0.23 -2.17 10.63
N PHE A 262 0.06 -2.37 9.32
CA PHE A 262 0.76 -1.63 8.26
C PHE A 262 0.47 -0.11 8.31
N THR A 263 1.36 0.67 7.70
CA THR A 263 1.40 2.15 7.83
C THR A 263 0.09 2.86 7.49
N LEU A 264 -0.68 2.37 6.50
CA LEU A 264 -1.96 2.96 6.08
C LEU A 264 -3.07 2.64 7.10
N LYS A 265 -3.47 3.64 7.88
CA LYS A 265 -4.45 3.55 8.97
C LYS A 265 -5.51 4.64 8.76
N PRO A 266 -6.52 4.42 7.88
CA PRO A 266 -7.54 5.43 7.57
C PRO A 266 -8.44 5.78 8.76
N LEU A 267 -8.62 4.86 9.73
CA LEU A 267 -9.47 5.08 10.90
C LEU A 267 -8.75 4.67 12.17
N ALA A 268 -8.89 5.48 13.22
CA ALA A 268 -8.47 5.13 14.56
C ALA A 268 -9.36 5.82 15.58
N HIS A 269 -9.53 5.22 16.76
CA HIS A 269 -10.29 5.82 17.84
C HIS A 269 -9.85 5.26 19.19
N MET A 270 -9.75 6.11 20.21
CA MET A 270 -9.57 5.64 21.58
C MET A 270 -10.93 5.38 22.19
N VAL A 271 -11.20 4.13 22.58
CA VAL A 271 -12.48 3.75 23.20
C VAL A 271 -12.70 4.60 24.46
N PRO A 272 -13.83 5.32 24.60
CA PRO A 272 -14.09 6.13 25.78
C PRO A 272 -14.06 5.28 27.06
N ALA A 273 -13.46 5.82 28.12
CA ALA A 273 -13.37 5.11 29.41
C ALA A 273 -14.75 4.84 30.03
N ASP A 274 -15.75 5.66 29.69
CA ASP A 274 -17.14 5.55 30.10
C ASP A 274 -18.06 4.99 29.01
N ALA A 275 -17.49 4.35 27.97
CA ALA A 275 -18.27 3.76 26.89
C ALA A 275 -19.34 2.81 27.43
N ILE A 276 -20.55 2.95 26.88
CA ILE A 276 -21.70 2.12 27.20
C ILE A 276 -21.73 0.95 26.22
N ASN A 277 -21.78 -0.27 26.74
CA ASN A 277 -21.84 -1.49 25.93
C ASN A 277 -23.11 -1.47 25.04
N HIS A 278 -23.03 -2.13 23.88
CA HIS A 278 -24.07 -2.18 22.85
C HIS A 278 -24.55 -0.81 22.30
N THR A 279 -23.84 0.27 22.59
CA THR A 279 -24.14 1.60 22.04
C THR A 279 -23.11 1.95 20.96
N VAL A 280 -23.60 2.53 19.86
CA VAL A 280 -22.75 2.97 18.74
C VAL A 280 -21.77 4.04 19.20
N ILE A 281 -20.52 3.87 18.79
CA ILE A 281 -19.42 4.80 18.97
C ILE A 281 -18.85 5.13 17.59
N ASP A 282 -18.78 6.41 17.25
CA ASP A 282 -18.15 6.87 16.01
C ASP A 282 -16.62 6.78 16.12
N MET A 283 -15.96 6.34 15.06
CA MET A 283 -14.51 6.42 14.91
C MET A 283 -14.09 7.79 14.36
N GLU A 284 -12.80 8.09 14.50
CA GLU A 284 -12.19 9.30 13.95
C GLU A 284 -11.24 8.94 12.79
N ALA A 285 -10.77 9.99 12.10
CA ALA A 285 -9.72 9.84 11.10
C ALA A 285 -8.46 9.27 11.75
N GLY A 286 -7.91 8.23 11.12
CA GLY A 286 -6.67 7.62 11.57
C GLY A 286 -5.44 8.46 11.22
N PRO A 287 -4.26 8.08 11.74
CA PRO A 287 -3.06 8.91 11.67
C PRO A 287 -2.48 9.05 10.26
N ILE A 288 -2.66 8.05 9.39
CA ILE A 288 -2.11 8.03 8.04
C ILE A 288 -3.14 7.42 7.09
N ALA A 289 -3.91 8.28 6.41
CA ALA A 289 -4.83 7.83 5.36
C ALA A 289 -4.21 7.90 3.97
N ILE A 290 -3.02 8.50 3.80
CA ILE A 290 -2.38 8.67 2.50
C ILE A 290 -0.87 8.62 2.62
N LEU A 291 -0.25 7.88 1.70
CA LEU A 291 1.18 7.95 1.43
C LEU A 291 1.39 8.81 0.19
N SER A 292 2.48 9.56 0.14
CA SER A 292 2.71 10.50 -0.96
C SER A 292 4.18 10.70 -1.28
N GLY A 293 4.45 11.35 -2.41
CA GLY A 293 5.78 11.79 -2.75
C GLY A 293 5.88 12.36 -4.15
N THR A 294 7.12 12.60 -4.57
CA THR A 294 7.43 13.09 -5.90
C THR A 294 8.45 12.19 -6.59
N VAL A 295 8.33 12.09 -7.91
CA VAL A 295 9.28 11.40 -8.77
C VAL A 295 9.70 12.37 -9.87
N THR A 296 10.99 12.57 -10.07
CA THR A 296 11.53 13.52 -11.06
C THR A 296 12.50 12.82 -12.00
N ARG A 297 12.42 13.15 -13.29
CA ARG A 297 13.26 12.62 -14.37
C ARG A 297 14.14 13.68 -15.02
#